data_AF-Q56WJ8-F1
#
_entry.id   AF-Q56WJ8-F1
#
_cell.length_a   1.000
_cell.length_b   1.000
_cell.length_c   1.000
_cell.angle_alpha   90.00
_cell.angle_beta   90.00
_cell.angle_gamma   90.00
#
_symmetry.space_group_name_H-M   'P 1'
#
loop_
_entity.id
_entity.type
_entity.pdbx_description
1 polymer ?
#
loop_
_entity_poly.entity_id
_entity_poly.type
_entity_poly.pdbx_seq_one_letter_code
_entity_poly.pdbx_strand_id
1 'polypeptide(L)'
;LLARLTETVIIWLSNEQEFWSAFEDESNPLQPSGLQQLILDMNFTVEIARFAGYPFKVVQNHASVVINRAINIFSERGINPQSSLPKTEWFTEAAKSAINRLLMGSEDASEPEEYECEEEEEDDHHIVLPEMDDDSDSEDTSSLSTVDSFESFASASMADLESPSFTDSES
;
A
#
# COMPACT_ATOMS: atom_id res chain seq x y z
N LEU A 1 -4.28 -7.54 -20.71
CA LEU A 1 -4.99 -6.55 -19.87
C LEU A 1 -4.04 -5.77 -18.96
N LEU A 2 -3.23 -6.45 -18.13
CA LEU A 2 -2.30 -5.80 -17.20
C LEU A 2 -1.35 -4.78 -17.86
N ALA A 3 -0.72 -5.14 -18.99
CA ALA A 3 0.13 -4.21 -19.74
C ALA A 3 -0.57 -2.90 -20.12
N ARG A 4 -1.84 -2.97 -20.54
CA ARG A 4 -2.64 -1.80 -20.92
C ARG A 4 -3.09 -1.01 -19.70
N LEU A 5 -3.42 -1.69 -18.60
CA LEU A 5 -3.74 -1.02 -17.35
C LEU A 5 -2.52 -0.23 -16.83
N THR A 6 -1.33 -0.84 -16.78
CA THR A 6 -0.09 -0.17 -16.37
C THR A 6 0.20 1.05 -17.24
N GLU A 7 0.08 0.91 -18.56
CA GLU A 7 0.23 2.02 -19.51
C GLU A 7 -0.79 3.14 -19.23
N THR A 8 -2.08 2.81 -19.14
CA THR A 8 -3.16 3.78 -18.90
C THR A 8 -2.98 4.51 -17.57
N VAL A 9 -2.65 3.81 -16.48
CA VAL A 9 -2.47 4.43 -15.15
C VAL A 9 -1.32 5.44 -15.17
N ILE A 10 -0.19 5.09 -15.79
CA ILE A 10 0.97 5.97 -15.85
C ILE A 10 0.72 7.17 -16.78
N ILE A 11 0.02 6.96 -17.90
CA ILE A 11 -0.41 8.07 -18.77
C ILE A 11 -1.35 9.01 -18.02
N TRP A 12 -2.36 8.47 -17.34
CA TRP A 12 -3.31 9.25 -16.56
C TRP A 12 -2.60 10.06 -15.48
N LEU A 13 -1.78 9.41 -14.65
CA LEU A 13 -1.01 10.06 -13.59
C LEU A 13 -0.12 11.20 -14.12
N SER A 14 0.49 11.03 -15.31
CA SER A 14 1.33 12.07 -15.92
C SER A 14 0.57 13.34 -16.30
N ASN A 15 -0.75 13.23 -16.55
CA ASN A 15 -1.57 14.34 -17.04
C ASN A 15 -2.61 14.84 -16.01
N GLU A 16 -2.81 14.15 -14.89
CA GLU A 16 -3.92 14.41 -13.96
C GLU A 16 -3.68 15.63 -13.05
N GLN A 17 -4.19 16.81 -13.43
CA GLN A 17 -3.99 18.03 -12.64
C GLN A 17 -4.65 17.97 -11.26
N GLU A 18 -5.80 17.32 -11.12
CA GLU A 18 -6.51 17.27 -9.83
C GLU A 18 -5.65 16.55 -8.78
N PHE A 19 -5.03 15.43 -9.14
CA PHE A 19 -4.09 14.71 -8.30
C PHE A 19 -2.90 15.59 -7.90
N TRP A 20 -2.28 16.27 -8.86
CA TRP A 20 -1.10 17.11 -8.60
C TRP A 20 -1.42 18.37 -7.79
N SER A 21 -2.63 18.90 -7.90
CA SER A 21 -3.05 20.09 -7.14
C SER A 21 -2.93 19.89 -5.62
N ALA A 22 -3.11 18.67 -5.12
CA ALA A 22 -2.92 18.35 -3.70
C ALA A 22 -1.45 18.53 -3.26
N PHE A 23 -0.49 18.29 -4.14
CA PHE A 23 0.94 18.52 -3.89
C PHE A 23 1.34 19.97 -4.12
N GLU A 24 0.56 20.76 -4.83
CA GLU A 24 0.77 22.19 -5.01
C GLU A 24 0.22 23.00 -3.80
N ASP A 25 -0.80 22.48 -3.11
CA ASP A 25 -1.44 23.13 -1.95
C ASP A 25 -0.54 23.24 -0.71
N GLU A 26 -0.04 24.45 -0.43
CA GLU A 26 0.85 24.78 0.70
C GLU A 26 0.37 24.28 2.07
N SER A 27 -0.93 24.06 2.26
CA SER A 27 -1.48 23.54 3.52
C SER A 27 -1.14 22.06 3.77
N ASN A 28 -0.85 21.30 2.71
CA ASN A 28 -0.48 19.89 2.82
C ASN A 28 1.02 19.74 3.09
N PRO A 29 1.43 19.06 4.18
CA PRO A 29 2.83 18.82 4.45
C PRO A 29 3.41 17.81 3.46
N LEU A 30 4.49 18.17 2.77
CA LEU A 30 5.26 17.25 1.92
C LEU A 30 6.52 16.80 2.65
N GLN A 31 6.79 15.50 2.61
CA GLN A 31 8.02 14.92 3.15
C GLN A 31 8.97 14.53 2.02
N PRO A 32 10.29 14.79 2.15
CA PRO A 32 11.27 14.41 1.13
C PRO A 32 11.27 12.91 0.79
N SER A 33 10.93 12.05 1.75
CA SER A 33 10.79 10.60 1.57
C SER A 33 9.70 10.24 0.55
N GLY A 34 8.63 11.03 0.45
CA GLY A 34 7.56 10.83 -0.52
C GLY A 34 8.05 11.02 -1.97
N LEU A 35 8.93 12.00 -2.20
CA LEU A 35 9.55 12.20 -3.52
C LEU A 35 10.44 11.00 -3.88
N GLN A 36 11.25 10.53 -2.94
CA GLN A 36 12.10 9.36 -3.16
C GLN A 36 11.26 8.12 -3.50
N GLN A 37 10.17 7.88 -2.77
CA GLN A 37 9.29 6.74 -3.01
C GLN A 37 8.62 6.82 -4.38
N LEU A 38 8.08 7.98 -4.76
CA LEU A 38 7.47 8.15 -6.07
C LEU A 38 8.46 7.87 -7.21
N ILE A 39 9.71 8.35 -7.10
CA ILE A 39 10.74 8.09 -8.10
C ILE A 39 11.10 6.60 -8.15
N LEU A 40 11.16 5.94 -6.99
CA LEU A 40 11.33 4.48 -6.91
C LEU A 40 10.19 3.74 -7.61
N ASP A 41 8.94 4.09 -7.31
CA ASP A 41 7.75 3.45 -7.89
C ASP A 41 7.69 3.62 -9.42
N MET A 42 8.07 4.80 -9.91
CA MET A 42 8.16 5.07 -11.34
C MET A 42 9.24 4.22 -12.02
N ASN A 43 10.44 4.12 -11.41
CA ASN A 43 11.51 3.26 -11.94
C ASN A 43 11.10 1.78 -11.89
N PHE A 44 10.51 1.34 -10.78
CA PHE A 44 10.03 -0.03 -10.60
C PHE A 44 8.98 -0.41 -11.64
N THR A 45 8.01 0.48 -11.91
CA THR A 45 6.99 0.27 -12.94
C THR A 45 7.59 0.14 -14.33
N VAL A 46 8.59 0.97 -14.67
CA VAL A 46 9.31 0.88 -15.95
C VAL A 46 10.08 -0.43 -16.07
N GLU A 47 10.75 -0.86 -15.00
CA GLU A 47 11.45 -2.14 -15.01
C GLU A 47 10.49 -3.32 -15.12
N ILE A 48 9.38 -3.35 -14.37
CA ILE A 48 8.34 -4.39 -14.54
C ILE A 48 7.86 -4.42 -15.99
N ALA A 49 7.55 -3.27 -16.58
CA ALA A 49 7.11 -3.21 -17.97
C ALA A 49 8.15 -3.79 -18.92
N ARG A 50 9.45 -3.57 -18.67
CA ARG A 50 10.53 -4.14 -19.46
C ARG A 50 10.66 -5.65 -19.28
N PHE A 51 10.68 -6.13 -18.03
CA PHE A 51 10.82 -7.54 -17.70
C PHE A 51 9.63 -8.38 -18.18
N ALA A 52 8.41 -7.85 -18.06
CA ALA A 52 7.19 -8.52 -18.48
C ALA A 52 6.91 -8.41 -20.00
N GLY A 53 7.80 -7.77 -20.77
CA GLY A 53 7.65 -7.60 -22.22
C GLY A 53 6.54 -6.63 -22.64
N TYR A 54 6.14 -5.71 -21.75
CA TYR A 54 5.14 -4.68 -22.03
C TYR A 54 5.74 -3.53 -22.86
N PRO A 55 4.92 -2.60 -23.40
CA PRO A 55 5.37 -1.40 -24.09
C PRO A 55 6.16 -0.40 -23.19
N PHE A 56 7.32 -0.80 -22.68
CA PHE A 56 8.06 -0.08 -21.64
C PHE A 56 8.49 1.33 -22.05
N LYS A 57 8.67 1.60 -23.36
CA LYS A 57 9.07 2.95 -23.84
C LYS A 57 7.99 4.00 -23.56
N VAL A 58 6.72 3.63 -23.73
CA VAL A 58 5.59 4.54 -23.44
C VAL A 58 5.54 4.79 -21.92
N VAL A 59 5.62 3.71 -21.13
CA VAL A 59 5.66 3.78 -19.67
C VAL A 59 6.85 4.63 -19.19
N GLN A 60 8.04 4.45 -19.75
CA GLN A 60 9.25 5.21 -19.41
C GLN A 60 9.13 6.70 -19.71
N ASN A 61 8.55 7.06 -20.85
CA ASN A 61 8.35 8.45 -21.22
C ASN A 61 7.42 9.15 -20.21
N HIS A 62 6.29 8.53 -19.90
CA HIS A 62 5.31 9.12 -18.97
C HIS A 62 5.78 9.06 -17.51
N ALA A 63 6.49 8.00 -17.10
CA ALA A 63 7.15 7.94 -15.80
C ALA A 63 8.16 9.08 -15.63
N SER A 64 8.92 9.41 -16.69
CA SER A 64 9.85 10.55 -16.68
C SER A 64 9.12 11.89 -16.54
N VAL A 65 7.92 12.04 -17.14
CA VAL A 65 7.07 13.22 -16.94
C VAL A 65 6.62 13.32 -15.48
N VAL A 66 6.14 12.22 -14.89
CA VAL A 66 5.75 12.15 -13.46
C VAL A 66 6.91 12.53 -12.55
N ILE A 67 8.09 11.96 -12.76
CA ILE A 67 9.30 12.24 -11.96
C ILE A 67 9.68 13.72 -12.03
N ASN A 68 9.80 14.27 -13.25
CA ASN A 68 10.19 15.68 -13.42
C ASN A 68 9.16 16.63 -12.81
N ARG A 69 7.87 16.33 -12.95
CA ARG A 69 6.81 17.12 -12.35
C ARG A 69 6.90 17.12 -10.82
N ALA A 70 7.09 15.94 -10.21
CA ALA A 70 7.26 15.84 -8.77
C ALA A 70 8.50 16.60 -8.27
N ILE A 71 9.63 16.48 -8.96
CA ILE A 71 10.86 17.22 -8.64
C ILE A 71 10.60 18.73 -8.63
N ASN A 72 9.87 19.24 -9.63
CA ASN A 72 9.54 20.67 -9.71
C ASN A 72 8.65 21.12 -8.56
N ILE A 73 7.54 20.41 -8.29
CA ILE A 73 6.62 20.75 -7.21
C ILE A 73 7.33 20.74 -5.85
N PHE A 74 8.14 19.72 -5.58
CA PHE A 74 8.90 19.63 -4.33
C PHE A 74 9.95 20.75 -4.21
N SER A 75 10.60 21.13 -5.32
CA SER A 75 11.54 22.25 -5.34
C SER A 75 10.86 23.59 -5.06
N GLU A 76 9.68 23.81 -5.65
CA GLU A 76 8.84 25.00 -5.41
C GLU A 76 8.39 25.09 -3.94
N ARG A 77 8.17 23.93 -3.31
CA ARG A 77 7.88 23.80 -1.87
C ARG A 77 9.11 23.95 -0.97
N GLY A 78 10.28 24.28 -1.52
CA GLY A 78 11.53 24.46 -0.78
C GLY A 78 12.25 23.17 -0.39
N ILE A 79 11.78 22.01 -0.86
CA ILE A 79 12.45 20.72 -0.65
C ILE A 79 13.50 20.57 -1.75
N ASN A 80 14.79 20.66 -1.38
CA ASN A 80 15.88 20.52 -2.35
C ASN A 80 16.08 19.05 -2.77
N PRO A 81 15.75 18.67 -4.02
CA PRO A 81 15.84 17.28 -4.47
C PRO A 81 17.29 16.76 -4.48
N GLN A 82 18.27 17.64 -4.71
CA GLN A 82 19.69 17.24 -4.80
C GLN A 82 20.27 16.81 -3.45
N SER A 83 19.75 17.33 -2.34
CA SER A 83 20.17 16.91 -1.00
C SER A 83 19.38 15.72 -0.47
N SER A 84 18.16 15.52 -0.98
CA SER A 84 17.22 14.53 -0.44
C SER A 84 17.16 13.23 -1.24
N LEU A 85 17.63 13.23 -2.48
CA LEU A 85 17.57 12.06 -3.35
C LEU A 85 18.94 11.40 -3.51
N PRO A 86 18.98 10.04 -3.55
CA PRO A 86 20.12 9.31 -4.08
C PRO A 86 20.43 9.69 -5.54
N LYS A 87 21.57 9.25 -6.04
CA LYS A 87 21.91 9.38 -7.45
C LYS A 87 20.90 8.67 -8.34
N THR A 88 20.64 9.20 -9.53
CA THR A 88 19.65 8.65 -10.46
C THR A 88 19.89 7.17 -10.77
N GLU A 89 21.15 6.73 -10.90
CA GLU A 89 21.45 5.31 -11.18
C GLU A 89 20.97 4.37 -10.06
N TRP A 90 20.93 4.85 -8.81
CA TRP A 90 20.50 4.05 -7.68
C TRP A 90 19.07 3.55 -7.83
N PHE A 91 18.15 4.37 -8.33
CA PHE A 91 16.73 4.00 -8.48
C PHE A 91 16.54 2.86 -9.48
N THR A 92 17.24 2.92 -10.61
CA THR A 92 17.18 1.88 -11.65
C THR A 92 17.77 0.57 -11.16
N GLU A 93 18.91 0.60 -10.45
CA GLU A 93 19.53 -0.61 -9.91
C GLU A 93 18.72 -1.21 -8.74
N ALA A 94 18.14 -0.37 -7.88
CA ALA A 94 17.23 -0.81 -6.83
C ALA A 94 16.00 -1.51 -7.40
N ALA A 95 15.39 -0.96 -8.45
CA ALA A 95 14.24 -1.56 -9.13
C ALA A 95 14.58 -2.92 -9.76
N LYS A 96 15.70 -3.02 -10.49
CA LYS A 96 16.17 -4.29 -11.07
C LYS A 96 16.45 -5.34 -10.00
N SER A 97 17.11 -4.94 -8.91
CA SER A 97 17.41 -5.82 -7.77
C SER A 97 16.12 -6.34 -7.13
N ALA A 98 15.13 -5.48 -6.89
CA ALA A 98 13.84 -5.88 -6.34
C ALA A 98 13.13 -6.90 -7.24
N ILE A 99 13.11 -6.68 -8.57
CA ILE A 99 12.50 -7.64 -9.50
C ILE A 99 13.27 -8.97 -9.51
N ASN A 100 14.60 -8.94 -9.50
CA ASN A 100 15.39 -10.16 -9.45
C ASN A 100 15.09 -10.97 -8.19
N ARG A 101 14.96 -10.31 -7.03
CA ARG A 101 14.55 -10.95 -5.77
C ARG A 101 13.15 -11.56 -5.86
N LEU A 102 12.19 -10.90 -6.51
CA LEU A 102 10.86 -11.45 -6.74
C LEU A 102 10.87 -12.68 -7.64
N LEU A 103 11.77 -12.73 -8.64
CA LEU A 103 11.89 -13.84 -9.58
C LEU A 103 12.62 -15.05 -9.01
N MET A 104 13.64 -14.83 -8.17
CA MET A 104 14.43 -15.89 -7.57
C MET A 104 13.68 -16.66 -6.47
N GLY A 105 12.50 -16.19 -6.06
CA GLY A 105 11.77 -16.77 -4.95
C GLY A 105 12.40 -16.40 -3.61
N SER A 106 11.56 -16.32 -2.59
CA SER A 106 11.97 -16.01 -1.24
C SER A 106 12.67 -17.22 -0.59
N GLU A 107 13.91 -17.50 -0.98
CA GLU A 107 14.73 -18.52 -0.30
C GLU A 107 15.21 -18.03 1.09
N ASP A 108 15.10 -16.73 1.36
CA ASP A 108 15.56 -16.05 2.59
C ASP A 108 14.43 -15.53 3.51
N ALA A 109 13.14 -15.77 3.21
CA ALA A 109 12.11 -15.59 4.25
C ALA A 109 12.10 -16.86 5.09
N SER A 110 13.10 -16.97 5.96
CA SER A 110 12.96 -17.77 7.17
C SER A 110 11.66 -17.33 7.83
N GLU A 111 10.78 -18.31 8.07
CA GLU A 111 9.58 -18.10 8.87
C GLU A 111 9.98 -17.40 10.18
N PRO A 112 9.15 -16.48 10.71
CA PRO A 112 9.39 -16.00 12.06
C PRO A 112 9.40 -17.22 12.98
N GLU A 113 10.58 -17.56 13.51
CA GLU A 113 10.72 -18.48 14.63
C GLU A 113 9.68 -18.04 15.68
N GLU A 114 8.73 -18.92 15.99
CA GLU A 114 7.81 -18.72 17.10
C GLU A 114 8.68 -18.62 18.36
N TYR A 115 8.97 -17.39 18.77
CA TYR A 115 9.55 -17.14 20.08
C TYR A 115 8.47 -17.54 21.09
N GLU A 116 8.59 -18.73 21.67
CA GLU A 116 7.91 -19.07 22.91
C GLU A 116 8.29 -17.99 23.94
N CYS A 117 7.35 -17.12 24.27
CA CYS A 117 7.50 -16.20 25.38
C CYS A 117 7.49 -17.04 26.67
N GLU A 118 8.67 -17.40 27.16
CA GLU A 118 8.83 -17.81 28.55
C GLU A 118 8.46 -16.61 29.42
N GLU A 119 7.36 -16.72 30.17
CA GLU A 119 6.97 -15.72 31.16
C GLU A 119 8.07 -15.66 32.24
N GLU A 120 8.88 -14.61 32.21
CA GLU A 120 9.77 -14.27 33.31
C GLU A 120 8.91 -13.79 34.50
N GLU A 121 8.80 -14.63 35.51
CA GLU A 121 8.23 -14.32 36.83
C GLU A 121 9.00 -13.14 37.45
N GLU A 122 8.35 -11.98 37.55
CA GLU A 122 8.88 -10.81 38.26
C GLU A 122 8.92 -11.08 39.78
N ASP A 123 10.14 -11.04 40.30
CA ASP A 123 10.51 -11.07 41.70
C ASP A 123 10.10 -9.74 42.36
N ASP A 124 9.02 -9.72 43.18
CA ASP A 124 8.78 -8.61 44.12
C ASP A 124 8.07 -9.05 45.42
N HIS A 125 8.89 -9.22 46.45
CA HIS A 125 8.66 -8.94 47.87
C HIS A 125 7.26 -9.14 48.51
N HIS A 126 7.10 -10.31 49.13
CA HIS A 126 6.49 -10.59 50.44
C HIS A 126 5.69 -9.46 51.15
N ILE A 127 4.35 -9.54 51.09
CA ILE A 127 3.46 -8.96 52.11
C ILE A 127 2.49 -10.05 52.59
N VAL A 128 2.66 -10.44 53.85
CA VAL A 128 1.77 -11.34 54.59
C VAL A 128 0.45 -10.60 54.88
N LEU A 129 -0.68 -11.15 54.43
CA LEU A 129 -2.02 -10.77 54.90
C LEU A 129 -2.66 -11.97 55.62
N PRO A 130 -3.25 -11.77 56.81
CA PRO A 130 -3.75 -12.86 57.65
C PRO A 130 -5.13 -13.36 57.22
N GLU A 131 -5.37 -14.63 57.53
CA GLU A 131 -6.59 -15.41 57.33
C GLU A 131 -7.88 -14.71 57.77
N MET A 132 -8.94 -14.85 56.97
CA MET A 132 -10.33 -14.82 57.41
C MET A 132 -11.11 -15.91 56.66
N ASP A 133 -11.51 -16.94 57.39
CA ASP A 133 -12.54 -17.89 57.01
C ASP A 133 -13.90 -17.17 56.95
N ASP A 134 -14.65 -17.33 55.85
CA ASP A 134 -16.12 -17.31 55.89
C ASP A 134 -16.68 -18.08 54.68
N ASP A 135 -17.56 -19.03 54.99
CA ASP A 135 -18.20 -19.99 54.11
C ASP A 135 -19.21 -19.32 53.13
N SER A 136 -19.44 -19.97 51.97
CA SER A 136 -20.79 -20.27 51.43
C SER A 136 -20.92 -20.12 49.89
N ASP A 137 -21.02 -21.28 49.23
CA ASP A 137 -21.68 -21.66 47.97
C ASP A 137 -22.14 -20.57 46.97
N SER A 138 -21.62 -20.65 45.73
CA SER A 138 -22.49 -20.75 44.55
C SER A 138 -21.73 -21.32 43.34
N GLU A 139 -22.21 -22.45 42.87
CA GLU A 139 -21.94 -23.06 41.56
C GLU A 139 -22.15 -22.06 40.43
N ASP A 140 -21.23 -21.98 39.46
CA ASP A 140 -21.61 -21.80 38.06
C ASP A 140 -20.55 -22.38 37.13
N THR A 141 -20.95 -23.48 36.51
CA THR A 141 -20.21 -24.18 35.47
C THR A 141 -20.42 -23.48 34.12
N SER A 142 -19.35 -23.48 33.33
CA SER A 142 -19.34 -23.72 31.88
C SER A 142 -19.45 -22.56 30.89
N SER A 143 -18.37 -22.49 30.10
CA SER A 143 -18.36 -22.56 28.62
C SER A 143 -18.58 -21.27 27.84
N LEU A 144 -17.46 -20.67 27.42
CA LEU A 144 -17.42 -19.72 26.30
C LEU A 144 -17.19 -20.52 25.01
N SER A 145 -18.27 -20.72 24.25
CA SER A 145 -18.24 -21.39 22.94
C SER A 145 -17.80 -20.44 21.84
N THR A 146 -16.87 -20.91 21.02
CA THR A 146 -16.55 -20.43 19.67
C THR A 146 -17.80 -20.25 18.81
N VAL A 147 -17.91 -19.08 18.15
CA VAL A 147 -18.58 -18.99 16.86
C VAL A 147 -17.92 -17.88 16.03
N ASP A 148 -17.32 -18.35 14.93
CA ASP A 148 -16.79 -17.60 13.80
C ASP A 148 -17.93 -16.77 13.16
N SER A 149 -17.74 -15.46 13.01
CA SER A 149 -18.67 -14.60 12.27
C SER A 149 -17.91 -13.89 11.16
N PHE A 150 -17.89 -14.53 10.00
CA PHE A 150 -17.64 -13.87 8.72
C PHE A 150 -18.88 -13.04 8.36
N GLU A 151 -18.83 -11.73 8.56
CA GLU A 151 -19.85 -10.85 8.00
C GLU A 151 -19.70 -10.80 6.47
N SER A 152 -20.63 -11.48 5.81
CA SER A 152 -20.75 -11.58 4.36
C SER A 152 -21.23 -10.25 3.77
N PHE A 153 -20.30 -9.45 3.23
CA PHE A 153 -20.60 -8.23 2.47
C PHE A 153 -21.01 -8.60 1.03
N ALA A 154 -22.24 -9.07 0.82
CA ALA A 154 -22.79 -9.19 -0.53
C ALA A 154 -24.32 -9.32 -0.52
N SER A 155 -25.02 -8.19 -0.59
CA SER A 155 -26.37 -8.15 -1.16
C SER A 155 -26.63 -6.77 -1.76
N ALA A 156 -26.29 -6.63 -3.04
CA ALA A 156 -26.76 -5.52 -3.88
C ALA A 156 -27.92 -6.05 -4.74
N SER A 157 -29.12 -5.53 -4.53
CA SER A 157 -30.27 -5.78 -5.39
C SER A 157 -30.19 -4.86 -6.62
N MET A 158 -30.18 -5.45 -7.83
CA MET A 158 -30.41 -4.69 -9.05
C MET A 158 -31.92 -4.52 -9.22
N ALA A 159 -32.40 -3.29 -8.99
CA ALA A 159 -33.72 -2.88 -9.46
C ALA A 159 -33.65 -2.65 -10.97
N ASP A 160 -34.63 -3.22 -11.68
CA ASP A 160 -34.76 -3.20 -13.13
C ASP A 160 -34.67 -1.79 -13.72
N LEU A 161 -33.68 -1.56 -14.59
CA LEU A 161 -33.61 -0.36 -15.41
C LEU A 161 -34.52 -0.56 -16.63
N GLU A 162 -35.65 0.13 -16.62
CA GLU A 162 -36.58 0.26 -17.74
C GLU A 162 -35.84 0.80 -18.98
N SER A 163 -35.82 0.03 -20.05
CA SER A 163 -35.10 0.38 -21.28
C SER A 163 -35.86 1.45 -22.08
N PRO A 164 -35.23 2.57 -22.47
CA PRO A 164 -35.89 3.57 -23.31
C PRO A 164 -36.08 3.02 -24.73
N SER A 165 -37.34 2.93 -25.16
CA SER A 165 -37.76 2.60 -26.52
C SER A 165 -37.50 3.79 -27.45
N PHE A 166 -36.48 3.70 -28.30
CA PHE A 166 -36.29 4.64 -29.41
C PHE A 166 -37.09 4.16 -30.62
N THR A 167 -38.23 4.81 -30.89
CA THR A 167 -38.93 4.66 -32.16
C THR A 167 -38.22 5.48 -33.22
N ASP A 168 -37.69 4.81 -34.23
CA ASP A 168 -37.16 5.41 -35.45
C ASP A 168 -38.31 6.02 -36.27
N SER A 169 -38.08 7.19 -36.86
CA SER A 169 -39.00 7.82 -37.81
C SER A 169 -38.17 8.45 -38.91
N GLU A 170 -37.77 7.62 -39.86
CA GLU A 170 -37.23 8.06 -41.15
C GLU A 170 -38.39 8.65 -41.97
N SER A 171 -38.22 9.88 -42.46
CA SER A 171 -39.10 10.56 -43.42
C SER A 171 -38.36 10.79 -44.73
#